data_AF-A0A955ZPX7-F1
#
_entry.id   AF-A0A955ZPX7-F1
#
_cell.length_a   1.000
_cell.length_b   1.000
_cell.length_c   1.000
_cell.angle_alpha   90.00
_cell.angle_beta   90.00
_cell.angle_gamma   90.00
#
_symmetry.space_group_name_H-M   'P 1'
#
loop_
_entity.id
_entity.type
_entity.pdbx_description
1 polymer ?
#
loop_
_entity_poly.entity_id
_entity_poly.type
_entity_poly.pdbx_seq_one_letter_code
_entity_poly.pdbx_strand_id
1 'polypeptide(L)'
;MEGFEVLERDTFLAVGRTDQQSTRFWFRDGGGRVRTLEITGPGGGALFRGPVPKTDAAADHTATAAYPNDFPNASALFPGIGYRMRLLDRNGQALEAARFETSPAPGAAPERFAIGVASCHQPFDEDGRVSEKATRLLNVLVDALRSHGVKRMLLMGDQMYTDLPESRSLFDASYFETIAPSGRKSLLQCTREEVRRVLHQRHRTYWSVPGFQRLQSAFPCYPMLDDHEIADNFGTLEEHSNPEWQRVLGGALDAFHDYQACRMAPLDAAGTAFDYGWEYGPIASYVMDLRSEKRNVGDRIEMYGEAQLARLRDFLTEHGGAPVFMLVLTVPLAHVPDPAAHVAGALIPSGNDIQDRWSYPAVHHARKRLLDLLTQHRQRHPRQKLLLLGGDVHVGSVARVGGMVQLVSSALTNRESEMVNRAIALLPRFIGKLGKHDLDFELLPGVGGHDTNPVTTLNAGVVELIRREQEWDVVLRLLTADDDGNVCCKFESEPL
;
A
#
# COMPACT_ATOMS: atom_id res chain seq x y z
N MET A 1 -2.12 11.17 -31.07
CA MET A 1 -1.98 10.10 -30.08
C MET A 1 -2.51 10.66 -28.78
N GLU A 2 -3.61 10.11 -28.31
CA GLU A 2 -4.27 10.55 -27.07
C GLU A 2 -3.51 9.96 -25.88
N GLY A 3 -3.29 10.76 -24.83
CA GLY A 3 -2.75 10.29 -23.56
C GLY A 3 -3.77 9.42 -22.81
N PHE A 4 -3.57 9.22 -21.51
CA PHE A 4 -4.60 8.57 -20.69
C PHE A 4 -5.95 9.30 -20.79
N GLU A 5 -7.03 8.56 -20.95
CA GLU A 5 -8.38 9.09 -20.99
C GLU A 5 -8.87 9.32 -19.55
N VAL A 6 -8.45 10.43 -18.93
CA VAL A 6 -8.79 10.71 -17.53
C VAL A 6 -9.25 12.15 -17.34
N LEU A 7 -10.28 12.29 -16.50
CA LEU A 7 -10.76 13.57 -15.99
C LEU A 7 -9.67 14.20 -15.11
N GLU A 8 -9.06 15.29 -15.58
CA GLU A 8 -8.22 16.10 -14.72
C GLU A 8 -9.08 16.68 -13.57
N ARG A 9 -8.81 16.23 -12.35
CA ARG A 9 -9.35 16.85 -11.14
C ARG A 9 -8.31 17.78 -10.55
N ASP A 10 -8.74 18.99 -10.24
CA ASP A 10 -7.87 19.98 -9.63
C ASP A 10 -7.73 19.83 -8.12
N THR A 11 -8.68 19.14 -7.48
CA THR A 11 -8.76 19.05 -6.02
C THR A 11 -8.86 17.61 -5.57
N PHE A 12 -8.04 17.24 -4.59
CA PHE A 12 -8.04 15.92 -3.96
C PHE A 12 -7.93 16.10 -2.44
N LEU A 13 -8.49 15.16 -1.68
CA LEU A 13 -8.36 15.09 -0.23
C LEU A 13 -8.17 13.63 0.18
N ALA A 14 -7.15 13.36 1.00
CA ALA A 14 -6.91 12.04 1.54
C ALA A 14 -6.48 12.13 3.01
N VAL A 15 -6.91 11.18 3.84
CA VAL A 15 -6.53 11.11 5.25
C VAL A 15 -5.40 10.10 5.42
N GLY A 16 -4.36 10.48 6.14
CA GLY A 16 -3.17 9.68 6.42
C GLY A 16 -3.18 9.09 7.82
N ARG A 17 -2.05 9.19 8.50
CA ARG A 17 -1.90 8.73 9.88
C ARG A 17 -2.95 9.34 10.78
N THR A 18 -3.69 8.49 11.50
CA THR A 18 -4.69 8.90 12.48
C THR A 18 -4.42 8.19 13.80
N ASP A 19 -4.08 8.97 14.83
CA ASP A 19 -3.82 8.49 16.19
C ASP A 19 -5.06 8.71 17.08
N GLN A 20 -4.89 8.64 18.40
CA GLN A 20 -6.00 8.77 19.36
C GLN A 20 -6.62 10.18 19.39
N GLN A 21 -5.81 11.20 19.15
CA GLN A 21 -6.22 12.61 19.35
C GLN A 21 -5.86 13.52 18.16
N SER A 22 -5.30 12.93 17.10
CA SER A 22 -4.80 13.65 15.95
C SER A 22 -5.06 12.89 14.66
N THR A 23 -5.09 13.64 13.56
CA THR A 23 -5.03 13.06 12.22
C THR A 23 -4.16 13.92 11.32
N ARG A 24 -3.42 13.27 10.45
CA ARG A 24 -2.73 13.89 9.33
C ARG A 24 -3.60 13.76 8.09
N PHE A 25 -3.63 14.80 7.27
CA PHE A 25 -4.34 14.79 6.00
C PHE A 25 -3.52 15.51 4.95
N TRP A 26 -3.76 15.12 3.70
CA TRP A 26 -3.14 15.66 2.52
C TRP A 26 -4.22 16.16 1.58
N PHE A 27 -3.93 17.24 0.86
CA PHE A 27 -4.77 17.69 -0.22
C PHE A 27 -3.95 18.30 -1.34
N ARG A 28 -4.55 18.33 -2.53
CA ARG A 28 -4.06 19.07 -3.69
C ARG A 28 -5.09 20.12 -4.08
N ASP A 29 -4.63 21.31 -4.48
CA ASP A 29 -5.48 22.39 -4.98
C ASP A 29 -4.84 23.09 -6.19
N GLY A 30 -4.84 22.38 -7.34
CA GLY A 30 -4.29 22.91 -8.59
C GLY A 30 -5.01 24.17 -9.10
N GLY A 31 -6.29 24.34 -8.75
CA GLY A 31 -7.08 25.51 -9.13
C GLY A 31 -6.99 26.68 -8.15
N GLY A 32 -6.27 26.53 -7.03
CA GLY A 32 -6.20 27.55 -5.99
C GLY A 32 -7.56 27.95 -5.43
N ARG A 33 -8.53 27.02 -5.34
CA ARG A 33 -9.91 27.27 -4.91
C ARG A 33 -10.15 27.00 -3.43
N VAL A 34 -9.35 26.14 -2.81
CA VAL A 34 -9.51 25.74 -1.41
C VAL A 34 -9.13 26.90 -0.49
N ARG A 35 -9.97 27.19 0.48
CA ARG A 35 -9.77 28.29 1.45
C ARG A 35 -9.89 27.83 2.89
N THR A 36 -10.78 26.89 3.17
CA THR A 36 -11.14 26.54 4.53
C THR A 36 -11.18 25.03 4.73
N LEU A 37 -10.62 24.58 5.83
CA LEU A 37 -10.79 23.25 6.39
C LEU A 37 -11.96 23.29 7.38
N GLU A 38 -12.89 22.35 7.25
CA GLU A 38 -13.95 22.11 8.22
C GLU A 38 -13.84 20.67 8.74
N ILE A 39 -13.80 20.50 10.06
CA ILE A 39 -13.87 19.19 10.73
C ILE A 39 -15.13 19.17 11.59
N THR A 40 -15.93 18.12 11.41
CA THR A 40 -17.20 17.91 12.10
C THR A 40 -17.17 16.58 12.85
N GLY A 41 -17.65 16.60 14.10
CA GLY A 41 -17.83 15.40 14.91
C GLY A 41 -19.16 14.67 14.64
N PRO A 42 -19.44 13.58 15.38
CA PRO A 42 -20.67 12.80 15.21
C PRO A 42 -21.96 13.59 15.39
N GLY A 43 -21.96 14.61 16.26
CA GLY A 43 -23.11 15.49 16.49
C GLY A 43 -23.39 16.49 15.37
N GLY A 44 -22.62 16.48 14.27
CA GLY A 44 -22.80 17.36 13.11
C GLY A 44 -22.27 18.79 13.29
N GLY A 45 -22.02 19.23 14.53
CA GLY A 45 -21.36 20.50 14.82
C GLY A 45 -19.92 20.54 14.31
N ALA A 46 -19.52 21.68 13.75
CA ALA A 46 -18.13 21.93 13.38
C ALA A 46 -17.28 22.06 14.66
N LEU A 47 -16.30 21.17 14.80
CA LEU A 47 -15.27 21.24 15.85
C LEU A 47 -14.16 22.21 15.48
N PHE A 48 -13.91 22.35 14.17
CA PHE A 48 -12.95 23.29 13.64
C PHE A 48 -13.44 23.82 12.30
N ARG A 49 -13.23 25.11 12.10
CA ARG A 49 -13.36 25.77 10.81
C ARG A 49 -12.31 26.87 10.72
N GLY A 50 -11.36 26.72 9.81
CA GLY A 50 -10.24 27.65 9.70
C GLY A 50 -9.51 27.54 8.36
N PRO A 51 -8.52 28.41 8.11
CA PRO A 51 -7.76 28.39 6.86
C PRO A 51 -7.00 27.08 6.70
N VAL A 52 -6.85 26.61 5.46
CA VAL A 52 -5.93 25.51 5.13
C VAL A 52 -4.48 26.02 5.05
N PRO A 53 -3.47 25.14 5.23
CA PRO A 53 -2.09 25.45 4.87
C PRO A 53 -1.97 25.87 3.40
N LYS A 54 -0.94 26.66 3.08
CA LYS A 54 -0.62 27.02 1.71
C LYS A 54 -0.07 25.81 0.97
N THR A 55 -0.57 25.57 -0.25
CA THR A 55 -0.03 24.58 -1.17
C THR A 55 1.30 25.02 -1.77
N ASP A 56 2.17 24.06 -2.08
CA ASP A 56 3.45 24.32 -2.74
C ASP A 56 3.36 24.02 -4.25
N ALA A 57 3.61 25.03 -5.09
CA ALA A 57 3.61 24.88 -6.54
C ALA A 57 4.72 23.92 -7.04
N ALA A 58 5.85 23.82 -6.33
CA ALA A 58 6.91 22.88 -6.67
C ALA A 58 6.52 21.41 -6.36
N ALA A 59 5.60 21.21 -5.42
CA ALA A 59 5.04 19.91 -5.05
C ALA A 59 3.67 19.65 -5.71
N ASP A 60 3.45 20.17 -6.92
CA ASP A 60 2.18 20.04 -7.67
C ASP A 60 0.95 20.54 -6.91
N HIS A 61 1.11 21.69 -6.24
CA HIS A 61 0.07 22.34 -5.43
C HIS A 61 -0.51 21.41 -4.35
N THR A 62 0.33 20.56 -3.79
CA THR A 62 -0.03 19.73 -2.64
C THR A 62 0.27 20.45 -1.32
N ALA A 63 -0.42 20.03 -0.26
CA ALA A 63 -0.17 20.43 1.11
C ALA A 63 -0.60 19.32 2.07
N THR A 64 0.07 19.29 3.22
CA THR A 64 -0.23 18.36 4.30
C THR A 64 -0.28 19.11 5.63
N ALA A 65 -1.16 18.67 6.52
CA ALA A 65 -1.18 19.13 7.91
C ALA A 65 -1.61 18.04 8.88
N ALA A 66 -1.15 18.16 10.11
CA ALA A 66 -1.59 17.41 11.28
C ALA A 66 -2.57 18.25 12.10
N TYR A 67 -3.81 17.80 12.19
CA TYR A 67 -4.79 18.34 13.13
C TYR A 67 -4.65 17.63 14.49
N PRO A 68 -4.69 18.35 15.63
CA PRO A 68 -4.83 19.81 15.76
C PRO A 68 -3.52 20.59 15.65
N ASN A 69 -2.36 19.92 15.65
CA ASN A 69 -1.04 20.52 15.90
C ASN A 69 -0.67 21.70 14.98
N ASP A 70 -1.11 21.68 13.73
CA ASP A 70 -0.80 22.72 12.75
C ASP A 70 -1.86 23.84 12.70
N PHE A 71 -2.86 23.80 13.60
CA PHE A 71 -3.99 24.74 13.62
C PHE A 71 -4.10 25.47 14.96
N PRO A 72 -3.81 26.78 14.99
CA PRO A 72 -3.97 27.57 16.22
C PRO A 72 -5.39 27.48 16.77
N ASN A 73 -5.51 27.28 18.08
CA ASN A 73 -6.78 27.13 18.82
C ASN A 73 -7.61 25.88 18.45
N ALA A 74 -7.09 24.96 17.64
CA ALA A 74 -7.73 23.66 17.46
C ALA A 74 -7.60 22.82 18.73
N SER A 75 -8.67 22.10 19.07
CA SER A 75 -8.68 21.17 20.20
C SER A 75 -8.30 19.77 19.74
N ALA A 76 -7.67 19.01 20.63
CA ALA A 76 -7.45 17.58 20.44
C ALA A 76 -8.75 16.86 20.08
N LEU A 77 -8.64 15.88 19.19
CA LEU A 77 -9.74 14.97 18.88
C LEU A 77 -9.96 14.01 20.05
N PHE A 78 -11.16 13.44 20.11
CA PHE A 78 -11.50 12.42 21.09
C PHE A 78 -11.15 11.03 20.54
N PRO A 79 -10.59 10.11 21.35
CA PRO A 79 -10.27 8.75 20.93
C PRO A 79 -11.50 7.93 20.53
N GLY A 80 -11.35 7.09 19.50
CA GLY A 80 -12.40 6.16 19.04
C GLY A 80 -13.62 6.84 18.41
N ILE A 81 -13.48 8.09 17.94
CA ILE A 81 -14.59 8.88 17.40
C ILE A 81 -14.44 9.06 15.89
N GLY A 82 -15.55 8.88 15.18
CA GLY A 82 -15.66 9.16 13.74
C GLY A 82 -15.85 10.65 13.45
N TYR A 83 -15.11 11.17 12.48
CA TYR A 83 -15.12 12.55 12.04
C TYR A 83 -15.32 12.65 10.53
N ARG A 84 -15.83 13.81 10.09
CA ARG A 84 -15.85 14.20 8.68
C ARG A 84 -15.02 15.46 8.48
N MET A 85 -14.22 15.44 7.44
CA MET A 85 -13.37 16.54 6.99
C MET A 85 -13.90 17.06 5.65
N ARG A 86 -13.88 18.37 5.44
CA ARG A 86 -14.25 19.02 4.18
C ARG A 86 -13.29 20.13 3.83
N LEU A 87 -12.97 20.23 2.54
CA LEU A 87 -12.31 21.39 1.96
C LEU A 87 -13.37 22.30 1.34
N LEU A 88 -13.40 23.56 1.76
CA LEU A 88 -14.39 24.53 1.31
C LEU A 88 -13.73 25.64 0.48
N ASP A 89 -14.46 26.15 -0.50
CA ASP A 89 -14.08 27.33 -1.27
C ASP A 89 -14.38 28.64 -0.53
N ARG A 90 -14.17 29.79 -1.19
CA ARG A 90 -14.46 31.13 -0.65
C ARG A 90 -15.94 31.38 -0.32
N ASN A 91 -16.86 30.62 -0.93
CA ASN A 91 -18.30 30.73 -0.73
C ASN A 91 -18.80 29.73 0.32
N GLY A 92 -17.91 28.91 0.90
CA GLY A 92 -18.28 27.84 1.82
C GLY A 92 -18.85 26.59 1.16
N GLN A 93 -18.76 26.47 -0.17
CA GLN A 93 -19.12 25.25 -0.89
C GLN A 93 -18.02 24.21 -0.71
N ALA A 94 -18.40 22.96 -0.42
CA ALA A 94 -17.41 21.89 -0.35
C ALA A 94 -16.94 21.49 -1.74
N LEU A 95 -15.62 21.43 -1.86
CA LEU A 95 -14.90 20.94 -3.03
C LEU A 95 -14.60 19.44 -2.87
N GLU A 96 -14.17 19.02 -1.68
CA GLU A 96 -13.86 17.62 -1.36
C GLU A 96 -14.25 17.29 0.08
N ALA A 97 -14.44 16.00 0.36
CA ALA A 97 -14.78 15.51 1.70
C ALA A 97 -14.15 14.15 1.97
N ALA A 98 -13.75 13.93 3.21
CA ALA A 98 -13.21 12.66 3.69
C ALA A 98 -13.76 12.30 5.06
N ARG A 99 -13.59 11.04 5.46
CA ARG A 99 -13.96 10.52 6.77
C ARG A 99 -12.79 9.80 7.40
N PHE A 100 -12.74 9.85 8.72
CA PHE A 100 -11.76 9.11 9.50
C PHE A 100 -12.30 8.81 10.90
N GLU A 101 -11.67 7.88 11.60
CA GLU A 101 -11.96 7.56 12.99
C GLU A 101 -10.65 7.57 13.77
N THR A 102 -10.57 8.30 14.87
CA THR A 102 -9.39 8.28 15.74
C THR A 102 -9.16 6.90 16.35
N SER A 103 -7.91 6.57 16.65
CA SER A 103 -7.60 5.32 17.35
C SER A 103 -8.30 5.32 18.73
N PRO A 104 -8.78 4.17 19.22
CA PRO A 104 -9.40 4.09 20.54
C PRO A 104 -8.38 4.37 21.64
N ALA A 105 -8.86 4.83 22.80
CA ALA A 105 -8.04 4.90 24.00
C ALA A 105 -7.58 3.48 24.42
N PRO A 106 -6.49 3.33 25.19
CA PRO A 106 -6.06 2.03 25.69
C PRO A 106 -7.20 1.29 26.41
N GLY A 107 -7.44 0.04 26.02
CA GLY A 107 -8.53 -0.79 26.57
C GLY A 107 -9.93 -0.48 26.04
N ALA A 108 -10.11 0.55 25.20
CA ALA A 108 -11.39 0.97 24.65
C ALA A 108 -11.61 0.56 23.18
N ALA A 109 -10.82 -0.39 22.67
CA ALA A 109 -10.99 -0.89 21.31
C ALA A 109 -12.36 -1.57 21.15
N PRO A 110 -13.03 -1.42 19.98
CA PRO A 110 -14.28 -2.12 19.69
C PRO A 110 -14.10 -3.64 19.79
N GLU A 111 -15.14 -4.37 20.21
CA GLU A 111 -15.09 -5.84 20.32
C GLU A 111 -14.84 -6.53 18.98
N ARG A 112 -15.21 -5.87 17.88
CA ARG A 112 -14.97 -6.31 16.52
C ARG A 112 -14.65 -5.12 15.64
N PHE A 113 -13.55 -5.21 14.90
CA PHE A 113 -13.16 -4.22 13.89
C PHE A 113 -12.18 -4.85 12.90
N ALA A 114 -11.83 -4.14 11.84
CA ALA A 114 -10.90 -4.66 10.85
C ALA A 114 -9.90 -3.63 10.33
N ILE A 115 -8.82 -4.13 9.74
CA ILE A 115 -7.88 -3.38 8.91
C ILE A 115 -7.98 -3.95 7.49
N GLY A 116 -8.16 -3.09 6.49
CA GLY A 116 -8.16 -3.51 5.10
C GLY A 116 -6.77 -3.37 4.49
N VAL A 117 -6.45 -4.24 3.54
CA VAL A 117 -5.17 -4.25 2.82
C VAL A 117 -5.41 -4.38 1.32
N ALA A 118 -4.62 -3.68 0.50
CA ALA A 118 -4.65 -3.79 -0.95
C ALA A 118 -3.33 -3.32 -1.57
N SER A 119 -3.03 -3.76 -2.79
CA SER A 119 -1.89 -3.34 -3.61
C SER A 119 -2.21 -3.45 -5.10
N CYS A 120 -1.33 -2.97 -5.97
CA CYS A 120 -1.38 -3.14 -7.43
C CYS A 120 -2.63 -2.52 -8.07
N HIS A 121 -2.67 -1.19 -8.05
CA HIS A 121 -3.68 -0.35 -8.69
C HIS A 121 -3.26 0.03 -10.13
N GLN A 122 -3.33 -0.93 -11.06
CA GLN A 122 -3.28 -0.69 -12.50
C GLN A 122 -4.70 -0.81 -13.10
N PRO A 123 -5.42 0.30 -13.33
CA PRO A 123 -6.80 0.26 -13.81
C PRO A 123 -6.92 0.46 -15.34
N PHE A 124 -5.80 0.57 -16.06
CA PHE A 124 -5.76 1.06 -17.43
C PHE A 124 -5.49 -0.06 -18.43
N ASP A 125 -6.23 -0.08 -19.55
CA ASP A 125 -5.90 -0.94 -20.68
C ASP A 125 -4.73 -0.40 -21.52
N GLU A 126 -4.31 -1.15 -22.55
CA GLU A 126 -3.25 -0.76 -23.48
C GLU A 126 -3.51 0.53 -24.26
N ASP A 127 -4.73 1.07 -24.27
CA ASP A 127 -4.98 2.39 -24.87
C ASP A 127 -4.83 3.53 -23.85
N GLY A 128 -4.65 3.21 -22.56
CA GLY A 128 -4.66 4.15 -21.45
C GLY A 128 -6.07 4.53 -20.99
N ARG A 129 -7.09 3.70 -21.29
CA ARG A 129 -8.46 3.90 -20.84
C ARG A 129 -8.73 3.11 -19.57
N VAL A 130 -9.58 3.66 -18.70
CA VAL A 130 -10.00 2.96 -17.48
C VAL A 130 -10.86 1.76 -17.85
N SER A 131 -10.41 0.56 -17.45
CA SER A 131 -11.17 -0.67 -17.70
C SER A 131 -12.29 -0.86 -16.67
N GLU A 132 -13.51 -1.07 -17.15
CA GLU A 132 -14.66 -1.39 -16.28
C GLU A 132 -14.41 -2.67 -15.47
N LYS A 133 -13.77 -3.67 -16.09
CA LYS A 133 -13.39 -4.92 -15.40
C LYS A 133 -12.34 -4.67 -14.32
N ALA A 134 -11.32 -3.87 -14.61
CA ALA A 134 -10.27 -3.53 -13.65
C ALA A 134 -10.80 -2.73 -12.45
N THR A 135 -11.84 -1.92 -12.66
CA THR A 135 -12.42 -1.09 -11.59
C THR A 135 -13.61 -1.71 -10.87
N ARG A 136 -14.02 -2.93 -11.24
CA ARG A 136 -15.22 -3.57 -10.69
C ARG A 136 -15.15 -3.73 -9.17
N LEU A 137 -14.03 -4.23 -8.65
CA LEU A 137 -13.85 -4.35 -7.20
C LEU A 137 -13.89 -2.97 -6.52
N LEU A 138 -13.13 -1.99 -7.03
CA LEU A 138 -13.15 -0.61 -6.51
C LEU A 138 -14.55 0.01 -6.45
N ASN A 139 -15.46 -0.42 -7.33
CA ASN A 139 -16.81 0.13 -7.36
C ASN A 139 -17.64 -0.23 -6.12
N VAL A 140 -17.38 -1.39 -5.52
CA VAL A 140 -18.12 -1.89 -4.35
C VAL A 140 -17.29 -2.02 -3.08
N LEU A 141 -15.97 -1.89 -3.19
CA LEU A 141 -15.04 -2.16 -2.11
C LEU A 141 -15.27 -1.29 -0.87
N VAL A 142 -15.60 -0.01 -1.02
CA VAL A 142 -15.80 0.87 0.15
C VAL A 142 -16.93 0.39 1.05
N ASP A 143 -18.04 -0.04 0.45
CA ASP A 143 -19.20 -0.52 1.22
C ASP A 143 -18.92 -1.90 1.80
N ALA A 144 -18.20 -2.77 1.07
CA ALA A 144 -17.67 -4.03 1.57
C ALA A 144 -16.85 -3.82 2.86
N LEU A 145 -15.83 -2.96 2.78
CA LEU A 145 -14.91 -2.68 3.89
C LEU A 145 -15.66 -2.08 5.09
N ARG A 146 -16.64 -1.20 4.85
CA ARG A 146 -17.49 -0.67 5.93
C ARG A 146 -18.30 -1.76 6.62
N SER A 147 -18.85 -2.71 5.86
CA SER A 147 -19.61 -3.83 6.43
C SER A 147 -18.76 -4.73 7.34
N HIS A 148 -17.45 -4.79 7.09
CA HIS A 148 -16.46 -5.47 7.94
C HIS A 148 -15.92 -4.58 9.08
N GLY A 149 -16.42 -3.35 9.24
CA GLY A 149 -15.96 -2.44 10.29
C GLY A 149 -14.50 -2.01 10.11
N VAL A 150 -14.04 -1.89 8.86
CA VAL A 150 -12.66 -1.48 8.55
C VAL A 150 -12.38 -0.07 9.07
N LYS A 151 -11.23 0.08 9.74
CA LYS A 151 -10.82 1.31 10.44
C LYS A 151 -9.69 2.04 9.74
N ARG A 152 -8.82 1.30 9.05
CA ARG A 152 -7.65 1.78 8.31
C ARG A 152 -7.48 0.95 7.04
N MET A 153 -6.92 1.57 6.00
CA MET A 153 -6.52 0.88 4.77
C MET A 153 -5.00 0.94 4.61
N LEU A 154 -4.35 -0.22 4.55
CA LEU A 154 -2.95 -0.33 4.16
C LEU A 154 -2.89 -0.45 2.63
N LEU A 155 -2.20 0.49 1.98
CA LEU A 155 -1.96 0.48 0.54
C LEU A 155 -0.50 0.05 0.33
N MET A 156 -0.32 -1.25 0.10
CA MET A 156 0.95 -1.96 0.25
C MET A 156 1.86 -1.87 -1.00
N GLY A 157 1.86 -0.74 -1.69
CA GLY A 157 2.61 -0.55 -2.93
C GLY A 157 1.75 -0.40 -4.18
N ASP A 158 2.39 0.01 -5.27
CA ASP A 158 1.85 0.04 -6.62
C ASP A 158 0.52 0.80 -6.73
N GLN A 159 0.45 1.97 -6.11
CA GLN A 159 -0.71 2.86 -6.23
C GLN A 159 -0.70 3.62 -7.56
N MET A 160 0.44 3.63 -8.25
CA MET A 160 0.58 4.04 -9.63
C MET A 160 1.70 3.24 -10.30
N TYR A 161 1.69 3.21 -11.63
CA TYR A 161 2.69 2.51 -12.43
C TYR A 161 3.40 3.49 -13.37
N THR A 162 4.72 3.52 -13.32
CA THR A 162 5.56 4.32 -14.23
C THR A 162 5.74 3.65 -15.59
N ASP A 163 5.52 2.34 -15.66
CA ASP A 163 5.96 1.45 -16.72
C ASP A 163 4.84 0.59 -17.31
N LEU A 164 3.67 0.56 -16.66
CA LEU A 164 2.47 -0.09 -17.17
C LEU A 164 1.33 0.91 -17.43
N PRO A 165 0.41 0.60 -18.36
CA PRO A 165 0.52 -0.49 -19.37
C PRO A 165 1.70 -0.24 -20.32
N GLU A 166 2.21 -1.27 -21.00
CA GLU A 166 3.46 -1.19 -21.77
C GLU A 166 3.42 -0.05 -22.81
N SER A 167 2.31 0.09 -23.51
CA SER A 167 2.06 1.14 -24.51
C SER A 167 2.03 2.59 -23.95
N ARG A 168 2.02 2.73 -22.62
CA ARG A 168 2.01 4.00 -21.86
C ARG A 168 3.12 4.03 -20.81
N SER A 169 4.12 3.16 -20.95
CA SER A 169 5.32 3.15 -20.12
C SER A 169 6.09 4.45 -20.28
N LEU A 170 6.52 5.07 -19.18
CA LEU A 170 7.47 6.20 -19.21
C LEU A 170 8.85 5.80 -19.75
N PHE A 171 9.12 4.50 -19.85
CA PHE A 171 10.34 3.94 -20.41
C PHE A 171 10.17 3.53 -21.89
N ASP A 172 8.94 3.52 -22.42
CA ASP A 172 8.72 3.43 -23.87
C ASP A 172 9.02 4.78 -24.54
N ALA A 173 9.94 4.76 -25.49
CA ALA A 173 10.41 5.98 -26.15
C ALA A 173 9.28 6.68 -26.95
N SER A 174 8.39 5.91 -27.57
CA SER A 174 7.32 6.44 -28.42
C SER A 174 6.28 7.18 -27.60
N TYR A 175 5.86 6.59 -26.48
CA TYR A 175 4.95 7.23 -25.55
C TYR A 175 5.63 8.40 -24.83
N PHE A 176 6.85 8.22 -24.33
CA PHE A 176 7.55 9.27 -23.60
C PHE A 176 7.73 10.54 -24.46
N GLU A 177 8.00 10.41 -25.76
CA GLU A 177 8.07 11.56 -26.68
C GLU A 177 6.80 12.43 -26.68
N THR A 178 5.63 11.86 -26.38
CA THR A 178 4.36 12.60 -26.33
C THR A 178 4.19 13.48 -25.08
N ILE A 179 4.94 13.19 -24.02
CA ILE A 179 4.87 13.88 -22.72
C ILE A 179 6.23 14.41 -22.25
N ALA A 180 7.27 14.24 -23.07
CA ALA A 180 8.65 14.53 -22.70
C ALA A 180 8.84 16.02 -22.39
N PRO A 181 9.62 16.35 -21.34
CA PRO A 181 10.18 17.68 -21.19
C PRO A 181 10.99 18.07 -22.43
N SER A 182 11.03 19.37 -22.74
CA SER A 182 11.71 19.89 -23.93
C SER A 182 13.16 19.40 -24.03
N GLY A 183 13.49 18.76 -25.16
CA GLY A 183 14.83 18.24 -25.44
C GLY A 183 15.16 16.87 -24.82
N ARG A 184 14.22 16.19 -24.17
CA ARG A 184 14.39 14.84 -23.64
C ARG A 184 13.82 13.79 -24.59
N LYS A 185 14.49 12.65 -24.71
CA LYS A 185 14.02 11.49 -25.51
C LYS A 185 13.68 10.26 -24.67
N SER A 186 14.03 10.28 -23.38
CA SER A 186 13.80 9.19 -22.44
C SER A 186 13.78 9.74 -21.01
N LEU A 187 13.05 9.07 -20.11
CA LEU A 187 13.04 9.43 -18.69
C LEU A 187 14.44 9.43 -18.05
N LEU A 188 15.35 8.54 -18.47
CA LEU A 188 16.74 8.46 -17.98
C LEU A 188 17.60 9.69 -18.28
N GLN A 189 17.18 10.49 -19.28
CA GLN A 189 17.84 11.76 -19.63
C GLN A 189 17.30 12.94 -18.83
N CYS A 190 16.20 12.76 -18.10
CA CYS A 190 15.62 13.80 -17.28
C CYS A 190 16.48 14.08 -16.04
N THR A 191 16.39 15.34 -15.59
CA THR A 191 16.79 15.75 -14.25
C THR A 191 15.81 15.17 -13.21
N ARG A 192 16.24 15.08 -11.95
CA ARG A 192 15.38 14.69 -10.81
C ARG A 192 14.05 15.44 -10.78
N GLU A 193 14.10 16.76 -10.98
CA GLU A 193 12.91 17.63 -10.97
C GLU A 193 11.99 17.40 -12.19
N GLU A 194 12.55 17.12 -13.37
CA GLU A 194 11.76 16.74 -14.54
C GLU A 194 11.07 15.38 -14.34
N VAL A 195 11.77 14.40 -13.76
CA VAL A 195 11.17 13.10 -13.38
C VAL A 195 10.02 13.32 -12.41
N ARG A 196 10.25 14.07 -11.33
CA ARG A 196 9.23 14.41 -10.31
C ARG A 196 7.95 14.96 -10.95
N ARG A 197 8.06 15.91 -11.88
CA ARG A 197 6.89 16.51 -12.58
C ARG A 197 6.14 15.54 -13.48
N VAL A 198 6.85 14.67 -14.21
CA VAL A 198 6.22 13.61 -15.02
C VAL A 198 5.46 12.65 -14.11
N LEU A 199 6.03 12.31 -12.95
CA LEU A 199 5.39 11.44 -11.97
C LEU A 199 4.23 12.10 -11.22
N HIS A 200 4.25 13.43 -11.02
CA HIS A 200 3.06 14.16 -10.56
C HIS A 200 1.89 13.97 -11.53
N GLN A 201 2.12 14.06 -12.85
CA GLN A 201 1.07 13.78 -13.84
C GLN A 201 0.58 12.33 -13.76
N ARG A 202 1.49 11.38 -13.54
CA ARG A 202 1.13 9.97 -13.35
C ARG A 202 0.26 9.77 -12.10
N HIS A 203 0.62 10.38 -10.97
CA HIS A 203 -0.21 10.37 -9.77
C HIS A 203 -1.60 10.95 -10.01
N ARG A 204 -1.71 12.14 -10.62
CA ARG A 204 -3.03 12.73 -10.94
C ARG A 204 -3.89 11.79 -11.77
N THR A 205 -3.29 11.13 -12.75
CA THR A 205 -3.97 10.17 -13.64
C THR A 205 -4.53 8.98 -12.87
N TYR A 206 -3.68 8.29 -12.10
CA TYR A 206 -4.09 7.09 -11.34
C TYR A 206 -5.05 7.42 -10.21
N TRP A 207 -4.83 8.56 -9.54
CA TRP A 207 -5.63 9.00 -8.42
C TRP A 207 -6.95 9.63 -8.85
N SER A 208 -7.11 9.99 -10.12
CA SER A 208 -8.39 10.47 -10.67
C SER A 208 -9.43 9.36 -10.85
N VAL A 209 -9.06 8.09 -10.70
CA VAL A 209 -9.99 6.95 -10.82
C VAL A 209 -11.04 7.01 -9.70
N PRO A 210 -12.35 7.16 -10.02
CA PRO A 210 -13.36 7.48 -9.01
C PRO A 210 -13.45 6.49 -7.85
N GLY A 211 -13.34 5.18 -8.13
CA GLY A 211 -13.38 4.15 -7.10
C GLY A 211 -12.20 4.24 -6.12
N PHE A 212 -11.01 4.57 -6.63
CA PHE A 212 -9.82 4.74 -5.80
C PHE A 212 -9.91 6.00 -4.93
N GLN A 213 -10.48 7.10 -5.45
CA GLN A 213 -10.76 8.30 -4.65
C GLN A 213 -11.78 8.05 -3.54
N ARG A 214 -12.85 7.31 -3.85
CA ARG A 214 -13.82 6.90 -2.83
C ARG A 214 -13.15 6.10 -1.74
N LEU A 215 -12.22 5.21 -2.07
CA LEU A 215 -11.43 4.47 -1.08
C LEU A 215 -10.61 5.41 -0.19
N GLN A 216 -9.82 6.30 -0.81
CA GLN A 216 -8.94 7.24 -0.10
C GLN A 216 -9.66 8.29 0.75
N SER A 217 -10.90 8.64 0.38
CA SER A 217 -11.74 9.56 1.15
C SER A 217 -12.59 8.85 2.22
N ALA A 218 -12.80 7.54 2.10
CA ALA A 218 -13.61 6.78 3.03
C ALA A 218 -12.86 6.32 4.29
N PHE A 219 -11.53 6.14 4.18
CA PHE A 219 -10.70 5.62 5.25
C PHE A 219 -9.38 6.39 5.34
N PRO A 220 -8.77 6.47 6.54
CA PRO A 220 -7.34 6.74 6.65
C PRO A 220 -6.55 5.70 5.88
N CYS A 221 -5.77 6.11 4.88
CA CYS A 221 -4.90 5.21 4.11
C CYS A 221 -3.43 5.42 4.48
N TYR A 222 -2.75 4.28 4.58
CA TYR A 222 -1.39 4.12 5.07
C TYR A 222 -0.59 3.56 3.89
N PRO A 223 -0.05 4.43 3.02
CA PRO A 223 0.67 4.02 1.82
C PRO A 223 2.10 3.57 2.14
N MET A 224 2.66 2.74 1.26
CA MET A 224 4.09 2.46 1.19
C MET A 224 4.55 2.51 -0.28
N LEU A 225 5.86 2.69 -0.46
CA LEU A 225 6.50 2.72 -1.77
C LEU A 225 6.77 1.30 -2.26
N ASP A 226 6.45 1.01 -3.51
CA ASP A 226 6.88 -0.19 -4.22
C ASP A 226 7.63 0.15 -5.52
N ASP A 227 8.00 -0.86 -6.29
CA ASP A 227 8.88 -0.70 -7.45
C ASP A 227 8.20 0.03 -8.61
N HIS A 228 6.92 -0.23 -8.89
CA HIS A 228 6.24 0.46 -10.00
C HIS A 228 5.98 1.95 -9.76
N GLU A 229 6.24 2.47 -8.56
CA GLU A 229 6.37 3.92 -8.34
C GLU A 229 7.69 4.50 -8.90
N ILE A 230 8.66 3.66 -9.24
CA ILE A 230 9.97 3.99 -9.81
C ILE A 230 10.11 3.35 -11.20
N ALA A 231 10.24 2.02 -11.24
CA ALA A 231 10.28 1.12 -12.39
C ALA A 231 10.20 -0.33 -11.87
N ASP A 232 9.60 -1.23 -12.66
CA ASP A 232 9.54 -2.67 -12.38
C ASP A 232 10.87 -3.22 -11.86
N ASN A 233 10.81 -3.96 -10.76
CA ASN A 233 11.95 -4.60 -10.12
C ASN A 233 13.10 -3.63 -9.73
N PHE A 234 12.81 -2.35 -9.47
CA PHE A 234 13.85 -1.35 -9.15
C PHE A 234 14.72 -1.77 -7.95
N GLY A 235 16.02 -1.48 -8.04
CA GLY A 235 17.03 -1.85 -7.05
C GLY A 235 17.64 -3.26 -7.24
N THR A 236 17.07 -4.08 -8.12
CA THR A 236 17.55 -5.45 -8.37
C THR A 236 18.71 -5.53 -9.36
N LEU A 237 18.69 -4.72 -10.43
CA LEU A 237 19.76 -4.68 -11.44
C LEU A 237 20.91 -3.76 -11.01
N GLU A 238 22.15 -4.12 -11.38
CA GLU A 238 23.35 -3.30 -11.09
C GLU A 238 23.24 -1.90 -11.72
N GLU A 239 22.65 -1.79 -12.92
CA GLU A 239 22.46 -0.52 -13.61
C GLU A 239 21.57 0.47 -12.86
N HIS A 240 20.70 0.01 -11.95
CA HIS A 240 19.90 0.92 -11.11
C HIS A 240 20.75 1.80 -10.20
N SER A 241 22.03 1.44 -9.99
CA SER A 241 23.01 2.26 -9.28
C SER A 241 23.65 3.36 -10.14
N ASN A 242 23.43 3.36 -11.46
CA ASN A 242 24.01 4.36 -12.36
C ASN A 242 23.40 5.76 -12.14
N PRO A 243 24.15 6.85 -12.45
CA PRO A 243 23.68 8.21 -12.22
C PRO A 243 22.33 8.55 -12.86
N GLU A 244 21.99 7.95 -14.02
CA GLU A 244 20.70 8.09 -14.69
C GLU A 244 19.56 7.58 -13.82
N TRP A 245 19.66 6.34 -13.36
CA TRP A 245 18.67 5.70 -12.52
C TRP A 245 18.57 6.34 -11.15
N GLN A 246 19.67 6.84 -10.59
CA GLN A 246 19.64 7.58 -9.33
C GLN A 246 18.92 8.94 -9.45
N ARG A 247 18.90 9.56 -10.64
CA ARG A 247 18.05 10.73 -10.91
C ARG A 247 16.57 10.34 -10.98
N VAL A 248 16.27 9.19 -11.59
CA VAL A 248 14.89 8.65 -11.63
C VAL A 248 14.40 8.35 -10.22
N LEU A 249 15.19 7.61 -9.44
CA LEU A 249 14.91 7.33 -8.04
C LEU A 249 14.65 8.63 -7.27
N GLY A 250 15.57 9.60 -7.33
CA GLY A 250 15.38 10.87 -6.62
C GLY A 250 14.08 11.59 -6.98
N GLY A 251 13.69 11.58 -8.25
CA GLY A 251 12.45 12.23 -8.69
C GLY A 251 11.19 11.44 -8.30
N ALA A 252 11.29 10.11 -8.31
CA ALA A 252 10.24 9.21 -7.85
C ALA A 252 10.01 9.32 -6.34
N LEU A 253 11.07 9.35 -5.53
CA LEU A 253 10.95 9.55 -4.09
C LEU A 253 10.37 10.92 -3.74
N ASP A 254 10.69 11.97 -4.49
CA ASP A 254 10.06 13.28 -4.31
C ASP A 254 8.56 13.25 -4.63
N ALA A 255 8.17 12.63 -5.75
CA ALA A 255 6.76 12.51 -6.13
C ALA A 255 5.97 11.62 -5.14
N PHE A 256 6.57 10.51 -4.71
CA PHE A 256 6.04 9.63 -3.67
C PHE A 256 5.86 10.40 -2.35
N HIS A 257 6.83 11.22 -1.94
CA HIS A 257 6.67 12.06 -0.77
C HIS A 257 5.50 13.05 -0.93
N ASP A 258 5.43 13.74 -2.07
CA ASP A 258 4.42 14.78 -2.33
C ASP A 258 2.99 14.24 -2.30
N TYR A 259 2.77 12.98 -2.69
CA TYR A 259 1.43 12.38 -2.78
C TYR A 259 1.11 11.40 -1.64
N GLN A 260 2.11 10.62 -1.20
CA GLN A 260 1.92 9.48 -0.33
C GLN A 260 2.60 9.66 1.02
N ALA A 261 3.94 9.72 1.05
CA ALA A 261 4.70 9.58 2.29
C ALA A 261 4.43 10.69 3.30
N CYS A 262 4.23 11.93 2.82
CA CYS A 262 3.97 13.07 3.69
C CYS A 262 2.70 12.88 4.53
N ARG A 263 1.79 11.98 4.17
CA ARG A 263 0.58 11.63 4.92
C ARG A 263 0.85 10.86 6.21
N MET A 264 2.03 10.25 6.36
CA MET A 264 2.34 9.35 7.47
C MET A 264 3.12 10.05 8.56
N ALA A 265 4.21 10.70 8.20
CA ALA A 265 5.01 11.50 9.09
C ALA A 265 5.67 12.65 8.30
N PRO A 266 6.06 13.74 8.96
CA PRO A 266 7.13 14.58 8.42
C PRO A 266 8.36 13.71 8.15
N LEU A 267 9.09 13.99 7.07
CA LEU A 267 10.39 13.36 6.86
C LEU A 267 11.29 13.62 8.07
N ASP A 268 12.13 12.64 8.41
CA ASP A 268 13.18 12.85 9.40
C ASP A 268 14.18 13.93 8.93
N ALA A 269 15.08 14.35 9.82
CA ALA A 269 16.06 15.38 9.49
C ALA A 269 16.99 14.99 8.31
N ALA A 270 17.11 13.70 8.01
CA ALA A 270 17.87 13.16 6.89
C ALA A 270 17.05 13.16 5.58
N GLY A 271 15.72 13.15 5.66
CA GLY A 271 14.84 13.17 4.50
C GLY A 271 14.67 11.80 3.83
N THR A 272 15.06 10.69 4.47
CA THR A 272 15.37 9.44 3.76
C THR A 272 14.62 8.20 4.19
N ALA A 273 13.92 8.21 5.32
CA ALA A 273 13.21 7.03 5.83
C ALA A 273 11.71 7.08 5.48
N PHE A 274 11.22 6.08 4.75
CA PHE A 274 9.80 5.91 4.45
C PHE A 274 9.12 4.80 5.25
N ASP A 275 9.87 4.06 6.08
CA ASP A 275 9.32 3.11 7.04
C ASP A 275 8.69 3.83 8.24
N TYR A 276 7.63 3.24 8.80
CA TYR A 276 6.94 3.82 9.94
C TYR A 276 6.15 2.80 10.76
N GLY A 277 5.95 3.12 12.04
CA GLY A 277 5.09 2.39 12.95
C GLY A 277 3.77 3.10 13.23
N TRP A 278 2.72 2.33 13.55
CA TRP A 278 1.43 2.85 14.00
C TRP A 278 0.66 1.85 14.87
N GLU A 279 -0.35 2.36 15.57
CA GLU A 279 -1.17 1.58 16.49
C GLU A 279 -2.67 1.82 16.31
N TYR A 280 -3.46 0.78 16.57
CA TYR A 280 -4.91 0.90 16.75
C TYR A 280 -5.40 -0.14 17.75
N GLY A 281 -5.72 0.29 18.96
CA GLY A 281 -6.19 -0.60 20.02
C GLY A 281 -5.18 -1.72 20.31
N PRO A 282 -5.53 -3.00 20.10
CA PRO A 282 -4.65 -4.16 20.34
C PRO A 282 -3.57 -4.39 19.26
N ILE A 283 -3.53 -3.55 18.22
CA ILE A 283 -2.62 -3.70 17.09
C ILE A 283 -1.43 -2.76 17.25
N ALA A 284 -0.23 -3.33 17.11
CA ALA A 284 0.96 -2.60 16.71
C ALA A 284 1.34 -3.03 15.29
N SER A 285 1.69 -2.10 14.42
CA SER A 285 2.06 -2.40 13.04
C SER A 285 3.26 -1.60 12.59
N TYR A 286 4.14 -2.25 11.83
CA TYR A 286 5.31 -1.64 11.24
C TYR A 286 5.29 -1.84 9.72
N VAL A 287 5.45 -0.75 8.99
CA VAL A 287 5.53 -0.72 7.53
C VAL A 287 6.99 -0.54 7.14
N MET A 288 7.54 -1.51 6.43
CA MET A 288 8.92 -1.47 5.93
C MET A 288 9.01 -0.64 4.64
N ASP A 289 10.15 -0.04 4.40
CA ASP A 289 10.57 0.48 3.10
C ASP A 289 11.56 -0.50 2.46
N LEU A 290 11.09 -1.19 1.41
CA LEU A 290 11.87 -2.21 0.71
C LEU A 290 12.35 -1.74 -0.67
N ARG A 291 12.23 -0.44 -0.99
CA ARG A 291 12.54 0.08 -2.32
C ARG A 291 13.47 1.27 -2.31
N SER A 292 13.28 2.26 -1.44
CA SER A 292 14.15 3.44 -1.44
C SER A 292 15.59 3.09 -1.00
N GLU A 293 15.71 2.07 -0.14
CA GLU A 293 16.98 1.55 0.36
C GLU A 293 17.47 0.31 -0.39
N LYS A 294 16.71 -0.23 -1.36
CA LYS A 294 17.07 -1.46 -2.07
C LYS A 294 18.22 -1.22 -3.04
N ARG A 295 19.27 -2.04 -2.93
CA ARG A 295 20.49 -1.90 -3.73
C ARG A 295 21.06 -3.26 -4.11
N ASN A 296 21.50 -3.38 -5.36
CA ASN A 296 22.39 -4.42 -5.80
C ASN A 296 23.83 -4.08 -5.38
N VAL A 297 24.44 -4.93 -4.57
CA VAL A 297 25.79 -4.80 -4.02
C VAL A 297 26.62 -6.01 -4.46
N GLY A 298 26.73 -6.21 -5.78
CA GLY A 298 27.52 -7.28 -6.38
C GLY A 298 26.81 -8.63 -6.32
N ASP A 299 27.27 -9.54 -5.46
CA ASP A 299 26.70 -10.88 -5.30
C ASP A 299 25.48 -10.92 -4.35
N ARG A 300 25.09 -9.76 -3.82
CA ARG A 300 24.02 -9.59 -2.84
C ARG A 300 23.09 -8.45 -3.21
N ILE A 301 21.85 -8.57 -2.77
CA ILE A 301 20.86 -7.49 -2.80
C ILE A 301 20.51 -7.14 -1.36
N GLU A 302 20.73 -5.88 -1.00
CA GLU A 302 20.25 -5.31 0.24
C GLU A 302 18.81 -4.84 0.01
N MET A 303 17.87 -5.35 0.81
CA MET A 303 16.45 -4.94 0.73
C MET A 303 16.14 -3.72 1.60
N TYR A 304 16.93 -3.50 2.64
CA TYR A 304 16.77 -2.45 3.64
C TYR A 304 18.11 -2.19 4.33
N GLY A 305 18.28 -1.00 4.88
CA GLY A 305 19.47 -0.57 5.62
C GLY A 305 19.47 -0.93 7.10
N GLU A 306 20.63 -0.80 7.74
CA GLU A 306 20.82 -1.07 9.18
C GLU A 306 19.94 -0.20 10.08
N ALA A 307 19.78 1.08 9.72
CA ALA A 307 18.99 2.02 10.51
C ALA A 307 17.52 1.61 10.57
N GLN A 308 16.95 1.18 9.45
CA GLN A 308 15.59 0.66 9.37
C GLN A 308 15.44 -0.63 10.21
N LEU A 309 16.38 -1.58 10.10
CA LEU A 309 16.32 -2.80 10.89
C LEU A 309 16.44 -2.52 12.40
N ALA A 310 17.22 -1.51 12.80
CA ALA A 310 17.30 -1.06 14.17
C ALA A 310 15.97 -0.46 14.66
N ARG A 311 15.34 0.42 13.86
CA ARG A 311 14.01 0.97 14.18
C ARG A 311 12.94 -0.11 14.32
N LEU A 312 12.94 -1.12 13.45
CA LEU A 312 12.05 -2.28 13.58
C LEU A 312 12.30 -3.03 14.90
N ARG A 313 13.56 -3.25 15.28
CA ARG A 313 13.90 -3.92 16.55
C ARG A 313 13.43 -3.13 17.77
N ASP A 314 13.61 -1.80 17.74
CA ASP A 314 13.17 -0.92 18.81
C ASP A 314 11.63 -0.94 18.91
N PHE A 315 10.94 -0.86 17.78
CA PHE A 315 9.48 -0.96 17.71
C PHE A 315 8.96 -2.30 18.23
N LEU A 316 9.58 -3.42 17.84
CA LEU A 316 9.24 -4.74 18.37
C LEU A 316 9.42 -4.82 19.89
N THR A 317 10.47 -4.20 20.42
CA THR A 317 10.74 -4.16 21.87
C THR A 317 9.70 -3.32 22.61
N GLU A 318 9.37 -2.13 22.08
CA GLU A 318 8.37 -1.22 22.65
C GLU A 318 6.97 -1.85 22.66
N HIS A 319 6.60 -2.56 21.59
CA HIS A 319 5.27 -3.11 21.39
C HIS A 319 5.17 -4.63 21.64
N GLY A 320 6.12 -5.21 22.38
CA GLY A 320 6.09 -6.64 22.75
C GLY A 320 4.88 -7.04 23.60
N GLY A 321 4.16 -6.07 24.17
CA GLY A 321 2.91 -6.27 24.91
C GLY A 321 1.62 -6.24 24.07
N ALA A 322 1.68 -5.83 22.80
CA ALA A 322 0.49 -5.76 21.95
C ALA A 322 -0.03 -7.18 21.63
N PRO A 323 -1.35 -7.44 21.67
CA PRO A 323 -1.90 -8.74 21.28
C PRO A 323 -1.60 -9.16 19.84
N VAL A 324 -1.57 -8.21 18.90
CA VAL A 324 -1.33 -8.47 17.48
C VAL A 324 -0.22 -7.54 16.97
N PHE A 325 0.77 -8.12 16.31
CA PHE A 325 1.80 -7.39 15.57
C PHE A 325 1.68 -7.68 14.07
N MET A 326 1.66 -6.63 13.25
CA MET A 326 1.60 -6.73 11.79
C MET A 326 2.86 -6.11 11.16
N LEU A 327 3.63 -6.91 10.44
CA LEU A 327 4.72 -6.42 9.59
C LEU A 327 4.23 -6.32 8.15
N VAL A 328 4.32 -5.13 7.57
CA VAL A 328 3.91 -4.85 6.18
C VAL A 328 5.14 -4.79 5.30
N LEU A 329 5.13 -5.55 4.20
CA LEU A 329 6.19 -5.72 3.23
C LEU A 329 5.58 -5.56 1.84
N THR A 330 6.24 -4.87 0.91
CA THR A 330 5.72 -4.80 -0.47
C THR A 330 5.73 -6.18 -1.12
N VAL A 331 6.89 -6.84 -1.07
CA VAL A 331 7.07 -8.20 -1.58
C VAL A 331 6.87 -9.22 -0.43
N PRO A 332 6.00 -10.23 -0.58
CA PRO A 332 5.78 -11.25 0.45
C PRO A 332 7.01 -12.13 0.70
N LEU A 333 7.32 -12.44 1.97
CA LEU A 333 8.51 -13.24 2.35
C LEU A 333 8.51 -14.63 1.73
N ALA A 334 7.33 -15.23 1.64
CA ALA A 334 7.14 -16.48 0.93
C ALA A 334 6.11 -16.30 -0.17
N HIS A 335 6.56 -16.48 -1.39
CA HIS A 335 5.72 -16.74 -2.55
C HIS A 335 5.93 -18.20 -2.97
N VAL A 336 5.04 -18.72 -3.80
CA VAL A 336 5.08 -20.07 -4.37
C VAL A 336 6.53 -20.56 -4.65
N PRO A 337 6.93 -21.78 -4.22
CA PRO A 337 8.30 -22.28 -4.28
C PRO A 337 8.94 -22.22 -5.68
N ASP A 338 10.24 -21.89 -5.71
CA ASP A 338 11.06 -21.66 -6.91
C ASP A 338 10.97 -22.74 -8.00
N PRO A 339 10.86 -24.05 -7.70
CA PRO A 339 10.77 -25.07 -8.76
C PRO A 339 9.43 -25.02 -9.51
N ALA A 340 8.36 -24.57 -8.86
CA ALA A 340 7.08 -24.35 -9.51
C ALA A 340 7.08 -23.06 -10.34
N ALA A 341 7.88 -22.05 -9.93
CA ALA A 341 8.16 -20.86 -10.73
C ALA A 341 9.03 -21.18 -11.97
N HIS A 342 9.90 -22.19 -11.94
CA HIS A 342 10.62 -22.66 -13.14
C HIS A 342 9.72 -23.43 -14.13
N VAL A 343 8.76 -24.22 -13.64
CA VAL A 343 7.77 -24.90 -14.52
C VAL A 343 6.76 -23.90 -15.08
N ALA A 344 6.35 -22.91 -14.28
CA ALA A 344 5.48 -21.83 -14.72
C ALA A 344 6.21 -20.80 -15.59
N GLY A 345 7.50 -20.55 -15.37
CA GLY A 345 8.35 -19.61 -16.13
C GLY A 345 8.62 -20.04 -17.58
N ALA A 346 8.29 -21.28 -17.95
CA ALA A 346 8.22 -21.68 -19.35
C ALA A 346 6.96 -21.17 -20.08
N LEU A 347 5.97 -20.68 -19.33
CA LEU A 347 4.66 -20.20 -19.82
C LEU A 347 4.35 -18.75 -19.40
N ILE A 348 5.12 -18.18 -18.47
CA ILE A 348 4.99 -16.80 -17.98
C ILE A 348 6.27 -16.04 -18.38
N PRO A 349 6.16 -14.97 -19.19
CA PRO A 349 7.32 -14.18 -19.59
C PRO A 349 7.76 -13.28 -18.42
N SER A 350 8.50 -13.83 -17.46
CA SER A 350 9.06 -13.04 -16.34
C SER A 350 10.49 -13.48 -16.02
N GLY A 351 11.41 -13.05 -16.89
CA GLY A 351 12.85 -13.30 -16.72
C GLY A 351 13.51 -12.52 -15.58
N ASN A 352 12.85 -11.46 -15.06
CA ASN A 352 13.42 -10.54 -14.07
C ASN A 352 12.71 -10.58 -12.70
N ASP A 353 11.41 -10.86 -12.61
CA ASP A 353 10.66 -10.91 -11.34
C ASP A 353 11.21 -11.90 -10.32
N ILE A 354 11.92 -12.94 -10.77
CA ILE A 354 12.54 -13.92 -9.87
C ILE A 354 13.65 -13.27 -9.04
N GLN A 355 14.39 -12.32 -9.61
CA GLN A 355 15.53 -11.68 -8.94
C GLN A 355 15.10 -10.69 -7.85
N ASP A 356 13.88 -10.17 -7.95
CA ASP A 356 13.34 -9.18 -7.02
C ASP A 356 12.84 -9.80 -5.70
N ARG A 357 12.54 -11.10 -5.75
CA ARG A 357 11.91 -11.86 -4.66
C ARG A 357 12.87 -12.24 -3.54
N TRP A 358 12.30 -12.43 -2.35
CA TRP A 358 13.00 -12.94 -1.17
C TRP A 358 13.62 -14.33 -1.35
N SER A 359 13.17 -15.12 -2.33
CA SER A 359 13.75 -16.43 -2.64
C SER A 359 15.00 -16.36 -3.50
N TYR A 360 15.31 -15.21 -4.11
CA TYR A 360 16.52 -15.05 -4.90
C TYR A 360 17.78 -15.17 -4.04
N PRO A 361 18.79 -15.98 -4.43
CA PRO A 361 19.98 -16.19 -3.61
C PRO A 361 20.68 -14.92 -3.13
N ALA A 362 20.73 -13.87 -3.97
CA ALA A 362 21.35 -12.60 -3.59
C ALA A 362 20.61 -11.89 -2.43
N VAL A 363 19.31 -12.16 -2.23
CA VAL A 363 18.46 -11.57 -1.18
C VAL A 363 18.49 -12.37 0.13
N HIS A 364 19.00 -13.62 0.11
CA HIS A 364 18.94 -14.53 1.28
C HIS A 364 19.56 -13.95 2.54
N HIS A 365 20.61 -13.13 2.41
CA HIS A 365 21.23 -12.46 3.56
C HIS A 365 20.25 -11.51 4.26
N ALA A 366 19.59 -10.62 3.51
CA ALA A 366 18.57 -9.73 4.06
C ALA A 366 17.41 -10.53 4.64
N ARG A 367 16.88 -11.52 3.89
CA ARG A 367 15.81 -12.41 4.35
C ARG A 367 16.12 -13.05 5.70
N LYS A 368 17.31 -13.66 5.82
CA LYS A 368 17.74 -14.35 7.03
C LYS A 368 17.75 -13.41 8.24
N ARG A 369 18.27 -12.19 8.08
CA ARG A 369 18.36 -11.21 9.17
C ARG A 369 16.98 -10.80 9.68
N LEU A 370 16.02 -10.56 8.78
CA LEU A 370 14.65 -10.24 9.14
C LEU A 370 14.00 -11.43 9.86
N LEU A 371 14.13 -12.64 9.31
CA LEU A 371 13.54 -13.84 9.90
C LEU A 371 14.14 -14.18 11.28
N ASP A 372 15.45 -14.03 11.44
CA ASP A 372 16.11 -14.24 12.73
C ASP A 372 15.56 -13.24 13.77
N LEU A 373 15.37 -11.98 13.39
CA LEU A 373 14.77 -10.96 14.27
C LEU A 373 13.34 -11.33 14.67
N LEU A 374 12.48 -11.67 13.70
CA LEU A 374 11.09 -12.04 13.95
C LEU A 374 10.96 -13.34 14.76
N THR A 375 11.83 -14.30 14.52
CA THR A 375 11.87 -15.57 15.26
C THR A 375 12.26 -15.33 16.72
N GLN A 376 13.30 -14.54 16.96
CA GLN A 376 13.71 -14.17 18.32
C GLN A 376 12.60 -13.39 19.04
N HIS A 377 11.90 -12.49 18.33
CA HIS A 377 10.78 -11.76 18.88
C HIS A 377 9.64 -12.69 19.33
N ARG A 378 9.22 -13.60 18.46
CA ARG A 378 8.17 -14.59 18.78
C ARG A 378 8.52 -15.49 19.95
N GLN A 379 9.79 -15.88 20.07
CA GLN A 379 10.26 -16.65 21.23
C GLN A 379 10.12 -15.88 22.54
N ARG A 380 10.32 -14.55 22.52
CA ARG A 380 10.13 -13.67 23.69
C ARG A 380 8.66 -13.34 23.95
N HIS A 381 7.84 -13.28 22.90
CA HIS A 381 6.43 -12.87 22.95
C HIS A 381 5.49 -13.93 22.35
N PRO A 382 5.43 -15.16 22.91
CA PRO A 382 4.73 -16.29 22.30
C PRO A 382 3.21 -16.13 22.21
N ARG A 383 2.63 -15.18 22.95
CA ARG A 383 1.19 -14.87 22.90
C ARG A 383 0.82 -13.80 21.87
N GLN A 384 1.80 -13.07 21.35
CA GLN A 384 1.54 -12.06 20.33
C GLN A 384 1.37 -12.75 18.97
N LYS A 385 0.25 -12.47 18.31
CA LYS A 385 -0.02 -12.96 16.96
C LYS A 385 0.81 -12.14 15.97
N LEU A 386 1.68 -12.80 15.22
CA LEU A 386 2.54 -12.16 14.22
C LEU A 386 1.99 -12.40 12.81
N LEU A 387 1.54 -11.33 12.18
CA LEU A 387 1.03 -11.32 10.81
C LEU A 387 2.03 -10.64 9.87
N LEU A 388 2.25 -11.24 8.71
CA LEU A 388 2.99 -10.68 7.59
C LEU A 388 1.97 -10.23 6.53
N LEU A 389 2.03 -8.99 6.08
CA LEU A 389 1.11 -8.45 5.08
C LEU A 389 1.91 -8.05 3.84
N GLY A 390 1.45 -8.40 2.64
CA GLY A 390 2.14 -7.96 1.42
C GLY A 390 1.33 -7.98 0.12
N GLY A 391 1.96 -7.49 -0.95
CA GLY A 391 1.37 -7.20 -2.26
C GLY A 391 2.17 -7.79 -3.42
N ASP A 392 2.35 -7.00 -4.48
CA ASP A 392 3.24 -7.24 -5.64
C ASP A 392 2.82 -8.36 -6.61
N VAL A 393 2.49 -9.55 -6.10
CA VAL A 393 2.42 -10.79 -6.92
C VAL A 393 1.12 -11.03 -7.70
N HIS A 394 0.23 -10.03 -7.79
CA HIS A 394 -1.08 -10.09 -8.47
C HIS A 394 -2.00 -11.27 -8.07
N VAL A 395 -1.75 -11.87 -6.90
CA VAL A 395 -2.54 -12.98 -6.33
C VAL A 395 -2.86 -12.74 -4.86
N GLY A 396 -4.10 -13.03 -4.46
CA GLY A 396 -4.50 -13.08 -3.07
C GLY A 396 -4.18 -14.45 -2.46
N SER A 397 -3.55 -14.51 -1.28
CA SER A 397 -3.34 -15.79 -0.59
C SER A 397 -3.18 -15.64 0.91
N VAL A 398 -3.43 -16.74 1.63
CA VAL A 398 -3.14 -16.82 3.07
C VAL A 398 -2.33 -18.08 3.37
N ALA A 399 -1.18 -17.92 4.01
CA ALA A 399 -0.26 -19.02 4.27
C ALA A 399 0.37 -18.95 5.66
N ARG A 400 0.75 -20.09 6.21
CA ARG A 400 1.69 -20.20 7.32
C ARG A 400 3.11 -20.12 6.76
N VAL A 401 3.95 -19.25 7.33
CA VAL A 401 5.33 -19.01 6.90
C VAL A 401 6.25 -18.97 8.12
N GLY A 402 7.11 -19.99 8.29
CA GLY A 402 8.04 -20.03 9.45
C GLY A 402 7.34 -19.91 10.81
N GLY A 403 6.11 -20.44 10.92
CA GLY A 403 5.24 -20.33 12.10
C GLY A 403 4.52 -18.99 12.29
N MET A 404 4.69 -18.04 11.37
CA MET A 404 3.89 -16.81 11.25
C MET A 404 2.74 -17.03 10.27
N VAL A 405 1.81 -16.09 10.17
CA VAL A 405 0.77 -16.11 9.12
C VAL A 405 0.98 -14.94 8.18
N GLN A 406 0.96 -15.21 6.88
CA GLN A 406 1.10 -14.21 5.83
C GLN A 406 -0.22 -14.07 5.06
N LEU A 407 -0.70 -12.83 4.92
CA LEU A 407 -1.78 -12.45 4.03
C LEU A 407 -1.20 -11.65 2.87
N VAL A 408 -1.44 -12.13 1.65
CA VAL A 408 -1.11 -11.41 0.42
C VAL A 408 -2.40 -10.92 -0.21
N SER A 409 -2.46 -9.65 -0.59
CA SER A 409 -3.60 -9.08 -1.31
C SER A 409 -3.14 -8.24 -2.48
N SER A 410 -3.17 -8.88 -3.65
CA SER A 410 -2.86 -8.27 -4.94
C SER A 410 -3.64 -9.04 -6.02
N ALA A 411 -4.19 -8.45 -7.08
CA ALA A 411 -4.21 -7.03 -7.39
C ALA A 411 -5.56 -6.38 -7.12
N LEU A 412 -5.54 -5.08 -6.79
CA LEU A 412 -6.74 -4.28 -6.58
C LEU A 412 -7.45 -3.95 -7.90
N THR A 413 -6.68 -3.62 -8.94
CA THR A 413 -7.20 -3.35 -10.29
C THR A 413 -6.39 -4.02 -11.41
N ASN A 414 -5.12 -4.39 -11.16
CA ASN A 414 -4.29 -5.04 -12.18
C ASN A 414 -4.84 -6.41 -12.60
N ARG A 415 -4.82 -6.72 -13.89
CA ARG A 415 -5.29 -8.00 -14.42
C ARG A 415 -4.17 -8.78 -15.05
N GLU A 416 -3.92 -9.95 -14.47
CA GLU A 416 -3.15 -10.99 -15.12
C GLU A 416 -3.93 -11.65 -16.26
N SER A 417 -3.19 -12.13 -17.26
CA SER A 417 -3.78 -12.88 -18.37
C SER A 417 -4.47 -14.17 -17.88
N GLU A 418 -5.52 -14.61 -18.57
CA GLU A 418 -6.25 -15.84 -18.17
C GLU A 418 -5.36 -17.09 -18.12
N MET A 419 -4.31 -17.12 -18.95
CA MET A 419 -3.34 -18.21 -18.98
C MET A 419 -2.47 -18.23 -17.71
N VAL A 420 -1.99 -17.06 -17.28
CA VAL A 420 -1.23 -16.89 -16.03
C VAL A 420 -2.09 -17.29 -14.83
N ASN A 421 -3.34 -16.84 -14.78
CA ASN A 421 -4.29 -17.20 -13.71
C ASN A 421 -4.52 -18.72 -13.61
N ARG A 422 -4.62 -19.43 -14.74
CA ARG A 422 -4.75 -20.89 -14.75
C ARG A 422 -3.48 -21.59 -14.27
N ALA A 423 -2.30 -21.08 -14.63
CA ALA A 423 -1.03 -21.62 -14.14
C ALA A 423 -0.91 -21.45 -12.62
N ILE A 424 -1.29 -20.28 -12.11
CA ILE A 424 -1.24 -19.96 -10.68
C ILE A 424 -2.20 -20.85 -9.87
N ALA A 425 -3.42 -21.08 -10.36
CA ALA A 425 -4.39 -21.94 -9.70
C ALA A 425 -3.91 -23.40 -9.52
N LEU A 426 -2.93 -23.84 -10.32
CA LEU A 426 -2.35 -25.18 -10.22
C LEU A 426 -1.18 -25.25 -9.23
N LEU A 427 -0.59 -24.11 -8.83
CA LEU A 427 0.59 -24.03 -7.98
C LEU A 427 0.46 -24.78 -6.64
N PRO A 428 -0.64 -24.67 -5.87
CA PRO A 428 -0.78 -25.34 -4.57
C PRO A 428 -0.50 -26.85 -4.59
N ARG A 429 -0.82 -27.52 -5.71
CA ARG A 429 -0.60 -28.97 -5.90
C ARG A 429 0.87 -29.36 -5.98
N PHE A 430 1.74 -28.40 -6.33
CA PHE A 430 3.19 -28.59 -6.44
C PHE A 430 3.94 -28.15 -5.18
N ILE A 431 3.42 -27.16 -4.45
CA ILE A 431 4.03 -26.63 -3.21
C ILE A 431 4.18 -27.72 -2.14
N GLY A 432 3.15 -28.55 -1.92
CA GLY A 432 3.17 -29.61 -0.92
C GLY A 432 4.19 -30.73 -1.14
N LYS A 433 4.91 -30.73 -2.28
CA LYS A 433 5.95 -31.73 -2.61
C LYS A 433 7.37 -31.18 -2.62
N LEU A 434 7.55 -29.87 -2.43
CA LEU A 434 8.85 -29.20 -2.53
C LEU A 434 9.41 -28.84 -1.16
N GLY A 435 9.58 -29.85 -0.32
CA GLY A 435 10.32 -29.74 0.93
C GLY A 435 11.82 -29.67 0.65
N LYS A 436 12.36 -28.46 0.43
CA LYS A 436 13.81 -28.18 0.46
C LYS A 436 14.19 -26.68 0.48
N HIS A 437 13.31 -25.78 0.91
CA HIS A 437 13.64 -24.37 1.10
C HIS A 437 13.63 -24.02 2.60
N ASP A 438 14.46 -23.06 3.02
CA ASP A 438 14.72 -22.67 4.42
C ASP A 438 13.50 -22.12 5.20
N LEU A 439 12.31 -22.08 4.58
CA LEU A 439 11.07 -21.58 5.17
C LEU A 439 9.94 -22.58 4.94
N ASP A 440 9.37 -23.07 6.05
CA ASP A 440 8.13 -23.83 6.01
C ASP A 440 7.01 -22.94 5.47
N PHE A 441 6.36 -23.41 4.39
CA PHE A 441 5.26 -22.72 3.72
C PHE A 441 4.07 -23.66 3.55
N GLU A 442 2.90 -23.22 4.01
CA GLU A 442 1.65 -23.99 3.90
C GLU A 442 0.48 -23.05 3.67
N LEU A 443 -0.27 -23.22 2.58
CA LEU A 443 -1.52 -22.48 2.38
C LEU A 443 -2.55 -22.89 3.43
N LEU A 444 -3.17 -21.91 4.08
CA LEU A 444 -4.21 -22.20 5.06
C LEU A 444 -5.51 -22.65 4.37
N PRO A 445 -6.20 -23.68 4.91
CA PRO A 445 -7.55 -24.01 4.46
C PRO A 445 -8.52 -22.88 4.83
N GLY A 446 -9.55 -22.69 4.01
CA GLY A 446 -10.62 -21.76 4.33
C GLY A 446 -11.81 -22.45 4.99
N VAL A 447 -12.75 -21.65 5.51
CA VAL A 447 -13.93 -22.14 6.24
C VAL A 447 -15.25 -21.66 5.64
N GLY A 448 -16.35 -22.34 6.01
CA GLY A 448 -17.70 -21.87 5.71
C GLY A 448 -18.05 -21.78 4.22
N GLY A 449 -17.35 -22.52 3.36
CA GLY A 449 -17.49 -22.42 1.89
C GLY A 449 -16.64 -21.32 1.24
N HIS A 450 -15.78 -20.64 2.02
CA HIS A 450 -14.81 -19.65 1.55
C HIS A 450 -13.40 -20.25 1.56
N ASP A 451 -13.15 -21.23 0.69
CA ASP A 451 -11.93 -22.05 0.67
C ASP A 451 -11.03 -21.81 -0.57
N THR A 452 -11.32 -20.76 -1.35
CA THR A 452 -10.51 -20.44 -2.54
C THR A 452 -9.20 -19.78 -2.12
N ASN A 453 -8.12 -20.56 -2.04
CA ASN A 453 -6.77 -20.09 -1.72
C ASN A 453 -5.74 -20.83 -2.60
N PRO A 454 -5.06 -20.16 -3.53
CA PRO A 454 -5.03 -18.71 -3.77
C PRO A 454 -6.27 -18.16 -4.51
N VAL A 455 -6.48 -16.85 -4.40
CA VAL A 455 -7.46 -16.05 -5.14
C VAL A 455 -6.76 -15.34 -6.30
N THR A 456 -7.05 -15.75 -7.53
CA THR A 456 -6.40 -15.21 -8.75
C THR A 456 -7.20 -14.09 -9.42
N THR A 457 -8.33 -13.67 -8.83
CA THR A 457 -9.11 -12.53 -9.30
C THR A 457 -8.72 -11.28 -8.52
N LEU A 458 -9.21 -10.12 -8.97
CA LEU A 458 -9.07 -8.86 -8.22
C LEU A 458 -9.49 -9.07 -6.78
N ASN A 459 -8.66 -8.66 -5.83
CA ASN A 459 -8.95 -8.85 -4.43
C ASN A 459 -8.46 -7.71 -3.53
N ALA A 460 -9.13 -7.62 -2.38
CA ALA A 460 -8.72 -6.80 -1.25
C ALA A 460 -8.78 -7.67 0.01
N GLY A 461 -7.75 -7.58 0.85
CA GLY A 461 -7.66 -8.34 2.09
C GLY A 461 -8.32 -7.62 3.26
N VAL A 462 -8.80 -8.40 4.22
CA VAL A 462 -9.32 -7.91 5.50
C VAL A 462 -8.69 -8.70 6.63
N VAL A 463 -8.08 -7.97 7.58
CA VAL A 463 -7.59 -8.49 8.85
C VAL A 463 -8.61 -8.08 9.91
N GLU A 464 -9.50 -8.99 10.27
CA GLU A 464 -10.54 -8.75 11.27
C GLU A 464 -10.07 -9.21 12.65
N LEU A 465 -10.28 -8.38 13.65
CA LEU A 465 -10.00 -8.67 15.04
C LEU A 465 -11.30 -8.84 15.80
N ILE A 466 -11.38 -9.91 16.59
CA ILE A 466 -12.55 -10.25 17.40
C ILE A 466 -12.09 -10.49 18.83
N ARG A 467 -12.57 -9.68 19.77
CA ARG A 467 -12.30 -9.87 21.20
C ARG A 467 -13.13 -11.02 21.73
N ARG A 468 -12.48 -12.05 22.28
CA ARG A 468 -13.12 -13.12 23.04
C ARG A 468 -12.52 -13.13 24.44
N GLU A 469 -13.34 -12.75 25.42
CA GLU A 469 -12.90 -12.56 26.80
C GLU A 469 -11.73 -11.55 26.89
N GLN A 470 -10.53 -12.02 27.25
CA GLN A 470 -9.29 -11.22 27.36
C GLN A 470 -8.33 -11.44 26.19
N GLU A 471 -8.71 -12.24 25.20
CA GLU A 471 -7.89 -12.55 24.02
C GLU A 471 -8.49 -11.94 22.75
N TRP A 472 -7.63 -11.80 21.74
CA TRP A 472 -7.99 -11.27 20.43
C TRP A 472 -7.75 -12.34 19.39
N ASP A 473 -8.82 -12.81 18.77
CA ASP A 473 -8.75 -13.66 17.59
C ASP A 473 -8.53 -12.81 16.34
N VAL A 474 -7.84 -13.39 15.37
CA VAL A 474 -7.65 -12.78 14.05
C VAL A 474 -8.28 -13.66 13.00
N VAL A 475 -9.13 -13.08 12.15
CA VAL A 475 -9.71 -13.74 10.97
C VAL A 475 -9.26 -13.00 9.71
N LEU A 476 -8.68 -13.74 8.78
CA LEU A 476 -8.17 -13.21 7.52
C LEU A 476 -9.15 -13.52 6.38
N ARG A 477 -9.45 -12.51 5.55
CA ARG A 477 -10.35 -12.68 4.40
C ARG A 477 -9.77 -12.09 3.13
N LEU A 478 -10.18 -12.66 2.00
CA LEU A 478 -9.96 -12.11 0.66
C LEU A 478 -11.31 -11.84 0.00
N LEU A 479 -11.58 -10.56 -0.22
CA LEU A 479 -12.80 -10.07 -0.85
C LEU A 479 -12.57 -9.84 -2.35
N THR A 480 -13.53 -10.19 -3.17
CA THR A 480 -13.55 -9.94 -4.62
C THR A 480 -14.89 -9.34 -5.05
N ALA A 481 -15.03 -9.05 -6.35
CA ALA A 481 -16.31 -8.72 -6.96
C ALA A 481 -16.66 -9.77 -8.03
N ASP A 482 -17.90 -10.26 -8.03
CA ASP A 482 -18.41 -11.16 -9.07
C ASP A 482 -18.69 -10.41 -10.39
N ASP A 483 -19.26 -11.09 -11.38
CA ASP A 483 -19.59 -10.47 -12.68
C ASP A 483 -20.73 -9.46 -12.64
N ASP A 484 -21.61 -9.57 -11.64
CA ASP A 484 -22.72 -8.67 -11.39
C ASP A 484 -22.32 -7.47 -10.52
N GLY A 485 -21.05 -7.41 -10.09
CA GLY A 485 -20.52 -6.36 -9.25
C GLY A 485 -20.86 -6.52 -7.77
N ASN A 486 -21.30 -7.70 -7.31
CA ASN A 486 -21.51 -7.97 -5.89
C ASN A 486 -20.21 -8.37 -5.22
N VAL A 487 -20.07 -7.96 -3.96
CA VAL A 487 -18.94 -8.34 -3.11
C VAL A 487 -19.06 -9.82 -2.75
N CYS A 488 -17.96 -10.54 -2.92
CA CYS A 488 -17.86 -11.96 -2.55
C CYS A 488 -16.65 -12.20 -1.65
N CYS A 489 -16.82 -12.93 -0.56
CA CYS A 489 -15.69 -13.49 0.19
C CYS A 489 -15.25 -14.79 -0.50
N LYS A 490 -14.01 -14.86 -0.98
CA LYS A 490 -13.45 -16.06 -1.63
C LYS A 490 -12.67 -16.94 -0.66
N PHE A 491 -12.05 -16.30 0.33
CA PHE A 491 -11.30 -16.97 1.38
C PHE A 491 -11.65 -16.38 2.74
N GLU A 492 -11.82 -17.25 3.74
CA GLU A 492 -11.89 -16.90 5.16
C GLU A 492 -11.10 -17.92 5.98
N SER A 493 -10.18 -17.48 6.83
CA SER A 493 -9.43 -18.36 7.73
C SER A 493 -10.26 -18.79 8.94
N GLU A 494 -9.86 -19.88 9.60
CA GLU A 494 -10.21 -20.07 11.00
C GLU A 494 -9.66 -18.91 11.86
N PRO A 495 -10.29 -18.62 13.02
CA PRO A 495 -9.71 -17.73 14.03
C PRO A 495 -8.30 -18.21 14.42
N LEU A 496 -7.30 -17.36 14.21
CA LEU A 496 -5.89 -17.63 14.53
C LEU A 496 -5.58 -17.45 16.00
#